data_AF-A0A7S2QSM7-F1
#
_entry.id   AF-A0A7S2QSM7-F1
#
_cell.length_a   1.000
_cell.length_b   1.000
_cell.length_c   1.000
_cell.angle_alpha   90.00
_cell.angle_beta   90.00
_cell.angle_gamma   90.00
#
_symmetry.space_group_name_H-M   'P 1'
#
loop_
_entity.id
_entity.type
_entity.pdbx_description
1 polymer ?
#
loop_
_entity_poly.entity_id
_entity_poly.type
_entity_poly.pdbx_seq_one_letter_code
_entity_poly.pdbx_strand_id
1 'polypeptide(L)'
;ILIRNKADKDSENLEKLNKILKASNQGTLLGWLPKDAQKGKFIAKWNSIWQQNGMKAVNVSIGFGRVLSVKDQAAQKCTQTAAGFAAVVFKNHLQSEIEDACDQQSKITHEQLSE
;
A
#
# COMPACT_ATOMS: atom_id res chain seq x y z
N ILE A 1 -14.71 -12.02 17.98
CA ILE A 1 -13.97 -10.85 17.44
C ILE A 1 -12.51 -11.04 17.80
N LEU A 2 -11.59 -10.94 16.83
CA LEU A 2 -10.14 -10.99 17.08
C LEU A 2 -9.68 -9.58 17.42
N ILE A 3 -9.39 -9.32 18.70
CA ILE A 3 -8.95 -8.00 19.19
C ILE A 3 -7.47 -8.09 19.51
N ARG A 4 -6.69 -7.11 19.06
CA ARG A 4 -5.25 -7.09 19.30
C ARG A 4 -4.94 -7.12 20.80
N ASN A 5 -4.19 -8.12 21.23
CA ASN A 5 -3.75 -8.28 22.61
C ASN A 5 -2.21 -8.13 22.67
N LYS A 6 -1.77 -7.01 23.25
CA LYS A 6 -0.34 -6.70 23.37
C LYS A 6 0.34 -7.52 24.47
N ALA A 7 -0.42 -8.06 25.42
CA ALA A 7 0.12 -8.80 26.57
C ALA A 7 0.60 -10.21 26.18
N ASP A 8 -0.13 -10.90 25.31
CA ASP A 8 0.21 -12.24 24.82
C ASP A 8 0.92 -12.23 23.45
N LYS A 9 1.22 -11.03 22.92
CA LYS A 9 1.76 -10.80 21.58
C LYS A 9 0.90 -11.44 20.49
N ASP A 10 -0.43 -11.43 20.66
CA ASP A 10 -1.42 -11.96 19.73
C ASP A 10 -1.28 -13.47 19.43
N SER A 11 -0.65 -14.26 20.31
CA SER A 11 -0.42 -15.69 20.08
C SER A 11 -1.72 -16.45 19.83
N GLU A 12 -2.67 -16.31 20.77
CA GLU A 12 -3.92 -17.06 20.72
C GLU A 12 -4.80 -16.62 19.54
N ASN A 13 -4.75 -15.32 19.21
CA ASN A 13 -5.52 -14.75 18.11
C ASN A 13 -4.99 -15.18 16.73
N LEU A 14 -3.67 -15.26 16.56
CA LEU A 14 -3.07 -15.72 15.30
C LEU A 14 -3.34 -17.22 15.07
N GLU A 15 -3.37 -18.03 16.13
CA GLU A 15 -3.78 -19.43 16.03
C GLU A 15 -5.26 -19.59 15.68
N LYS A 16 -6.14 -18.79 16.31
CA LYS A 16 -7.57 -18.76 15.94
C LYS A 16 -7.76 -18.35 14.48
N LEU A 17 -7.02 -17.34 14.00
CA LEU A 17 -7.06 -16.90 12.61
C LEU A 17 -6.59 -18.02 11.66
N ASN A 18 -5.51 -18.72 12.01
CA ASN A 18 -5.02 -19.86 11.24
C ASN A 18 -6.05 -21.01 11.17
N LYS A 19 -6.75 -21.31 12.27
CA LYS A 19 -7.84 -22.31 12.27
C LYS A 19 -8.98 -21.89 11.32
N ILE A 20 -9.36 -20.61 11.34
CA ILE A 20 -10.38 -20.07 10.42
C ILE A 20 -9.92 -20.17 8.97
N LEU A 21 -8.65 -19.85 8.68
CA LEU A 21 -8.10 -19.96 7.32
C LEU A 21 -8.10 -21.40 6.82
N LYS A 22 -7.75 -22.37 7.66
CA LYS A 22 -7.83 -23.80 7.30
C LYS A 22 -9.27 -24.27 7.05
N ALA A 23 -10.23 -23.72 7.79
CA ALA A 23 -11.65 -24.02 7.58
C ALA A 23 -12.25 -23.27 6.37
N SER A 24 -11.56 -22.25 5.85
CA SER A 24 -11.99 -21.49 4.69
C SER A 24 -11.57 -22.19 3.40
N ASN A 25 -12.56 -22.57 2.59
CA ASN A 25 -12.36 -23.34 1.36
C ASN A 25 -11.58 -24.66 1.65
N GLN A 26 -10.59 -25.00 0.83
CA GLN A 26 -9.73 -26.17 1.03
C GLN A 26 -8.55 -25.93 2.01
N GLY A 27 -8.39 -24.72 2.54
CA GLY A 27 -7.34 -24.40 3.51
C GLY A 27 -5.89 -24.48 2.98
N THR A 28 -5.71 -24.59 1.67
CA THR A 28 -4.41 -24.84 1.02
C THR A 28 -3.77 -23.58 0.43
N LEU A 29 -4.54 -22.53 0.17
CA LEU A 29 -4.10 -21.33 -0.55
C LEU A 29 -4.28 -20.08 0.31
N LEU A 30 -3.24 -19.25 0.33
CA LEU A 30 -3.25 -17.94 0.97
C LEU A 30 -3.02 -16.85 -0.08
N GLY A 31 -4.01 -16.01 -0.32
CA GLY A 31 -3.83 -14.81 -1.15
C GLY A 31 -2.93 -13.80 -0.44
N TRP A 32 -1.85 -13.37 -1.10
CA TRP A 32 -0.93 -12.37 -0.55
C TRP A 32 -0.48 -11.35 -1.59
N LEU A 33 0.02 -10.21 -1.11
CA LEU A 33 0.60 -9.15 -1.92
C LEU A 33 2.13 -9.24 -1.81
N PRO A 34 2.84 -9.83 -2.80
CA PRO A 34 4.27 -10.11 -2.68
C PRO A 34 5.16 -8.86 -2.57
N LYS A 35 4.67 -7.72 -3.06
CA LYS A 35 5.38 -6.45 -3.02
C LYS A 35 5.23 -5.73 -1.67
N ASP A 36 4.30 -6.17 -0.82
CA ASP A 36 4.07 -5.54 0.48
C ASP A 36 5.03 -6.13 1.54
N ALA A 37 6.24 -5.59 1.57
CA ALA A 37 7.27 -5.98 2.53
C ALA A 37 7.10 -5.26 3.87
N GLN A 38 6.02 -5.58 4.60
CA GLN A 38 5.79 -5.05 5.95
C GLN A 38 6.79 -5.67 6.94
N LYS A 39 7.42 -4.84 7.76
CA LYS A 39 8.41 -5.26 8.75
C LYS A 39 7.84 -5.19 10.17
N GLY A 40 8.22 -6.13 11.03
CA GLY A 40 7.89 -6.10 12.46
C GLY A 40 7.71 -7.48 13.08
N LYS A 41 7.81 -7.53 14.42
CA LYS A 41 7.68 -8.79 15.20
C LYS A 41 6.35 -9.51 14.97
N PHE A 42 5.28 -8.75 14.77
CA PHE A 42 3.95 -9.28 14.46
C PHE A 42 3.92 -9.98 13.10
N ILE A 43 4.44 -9.33 12.05
CA ILE A 43 4.47 -9.88 10.69
C ILE A 43 5.39 -11.11 10.62
N ALA A 44 6.53 -11.09 11.31
CA ALA A 44 7.42 -12.26 11.39
C ALA A 44 6.72 -13.47 12.00
N LYS A 45 5.98 -13.26 13.11
CA LYS A 45 5.19 -14.31 13.76
C LYS A 45 4.06 -14.81 12.87
N TRP A 46 3.33 -13.90 12.21
CA TRP A 46 2.32 -14.27 11.24
C TRP A 46 2.88 -15.14 10.12
N ASN A 47 4.00 -14.72 9.52
CA ASN A 47 4.68 -15.44 8.45
C ASN A 47 5.11 -16.85 8.89
N SER A 48 5.67 -16.97 10.08
CA SER A 48 6.02 -18.28 10.64
C SER A 48 4.82 -19.21 10.76
N ILE A 49 3.66 -18.71 11.19
CA ILE A 49 2.47 -19.54 11.44
C ILE A 49 1.95 -20.14 10.13
N TRP A 50 1.66 -19.33 9.10
CA TRP A 50 1.06 -19.89 7.89
C TRP A 50 2.06 -20.72 7.05
N GLN A 51 3.36 -20.41 7.11
CA GLN A 51 4.41 -21.21 6.48
C GLN A 51 4.54 -22.61 7.10
N GLN A 52 4.55 -22.70 8.44
CA GLN A 52 4.58 -23.99 9.16
C GLN A 52 3.35 -24.85 8.88
N ASN A 53 2.25 -24.23 8.48
CA ASN A 53 0.99 -24.91 8.21
C ASN A 53 0.81 -25.33 6.74
N GLY A 54 1.84 -25.17 5.89
CA GLY A 54 1.85 -25.70 4.52
C GLY A 54 0.95 -24.98 3.53
N MET A 55 0.46 -23.77 3.85
CA MET A 55 -0.35 -22.98 2.92
C MET A 55 0.53 -22.41 1.80
N LYS A 56 0.08 -22.54 0.55
CA LYS A 56 0.75 -21.97 -0.62
C LYS A 56 0.31 -20.52 -0.82
N ALA A 57 1.28 -19.62 -0.81
CA ALA A 57 1.04 -18.20 -1.07
C ALA A 57 0.77 -17.97 -2.57
N VAL A 58 -0.32 -17.27 -2.89
CA VAL A 58 -0.74 -16.91 -4.26
C VAL A 58 -0.77 -15.40 -4.38
N ASN A 59 -0.11 -14.86 -5.41
CA ASN A 59 -0.12 -13.43 -5.69
C ASN A 59 -1.51 -12.99 -6.15
N VAL A 60 -2.15 -12.10 -5.38
CA VAL A 60 -3.48 -11.56 -5.69
C VAL A 60 -3.47 -10.08 -6.12
N SER A 61 -2.29 -9.49 -6.35
CA SER A 61 -2.15 -8.07 -6.70
C SER A 61 -2.98 -7.65 -7.91
N ILE A 62 -3.05 -8.48 -8.96
CA ILE A 62 -3.85 -8.19 -10.15
C ILE A 62 -5.35 -8.19 -9.83
N GLY A 63 -5.80 -9.13 -9.00
CA GLY A 63 -7.19 -9.21 -8.56
C GLY A 63 -7.61 -7.97 -7.78
N PHE A 64 -6.78 -7.54 -6.82
CA PHE A 64 -6.99 -6.28 -6.10
C PHE A 64 -7.01 -5.08 -7.03
N GLY A 65 -6.07 -4.99 -7.97
CA GLY A 65 -6.03 -3.92 -8.97
C GLY A 65 -7.33 -3.84 -9.78
N ARG A 66 -7.89 -4.98 -10.19
CA ARG A 66 -9.16 -5.04 -10.92
C ARG A 66 -10.35 -4.63 -10.06
N VAL A 67 -10.43 -5.10 -8.81
CA VAL A 67 -11.53 -4.73 -7.90
C VAL A 67 -11.51 -3.24 -7.57
N LEU A 68 -10.32 -2.66 -7.36
CA LEU A 68 -10.14 -1.25 -7.01
C LEU A 68 -10.09 -0.30 -8.22
N SER A 69 -10.25 -0.83 -9.44
CA SER A 69 -10.14 -0.06 -10.68
C SER A 69 -11.29 0.93 -10.86
N VAL A 70 -12.52 0.49 -10.58
CA VAL A 70 -13.71 1.33 -10.64
C VAL A 70 -13.76 2.20 -9.40
N LYS A 71 -13.54 3.51 -9.57
CA LYS A 71 -13.63 4.49 -8.49
C LYS A 71 -15.08 4.87 -8.25
N ASP A 72 -15.49 4.89 -6.99
CA ASP A 72 -16.77 5.48 -6.58
C ASP A 72 -16.72 7.02 -6.69
N GLN A 73 -17.88 7.66 -6.53
CA GLN A 73 -17.98 9.11 -6.70
C GLN A 73 -17.11 9.89 -5.69
N ALA A 74 -16.94 9.38 -4.47
CA ALA A 74 -16.11 10.01 -3.46
C ALA A 74 -14.62 9.96 -3.85
N ALA A 75 -14.13 8.79 -4.26
CA ALA A 75 -12.77 8.59 -4.71
C ALA A 75 -12.47 9.38 -6.00
N GLN A 76 -13.44 9.49 -6.91
CA GLN A 76 -13.33 10.34 -8.10
C GLN A 76 -13.17 11.81 -7.71
N LYS A 77 -14.00 12.33 -6.79
CA LYS A 77 -13.86 13.71 -6.28
C LYS A 77 -12.49 13.94 -5.65
N CYS A 78 -12.01 13.03 -4.80
CA CYS A 78 -10.67 13.14 -4.23
C CYS A 78 -9.58 13.19 -5.31
N THR A 79 -9.71 12.37 -6.36
CA THR A 79 -8.76 12.35 -7.49
C THR A 79 -8.79 13.67 -8.27
N GLN A 80 -9.98 14.20 -8.55
CA GLN A 80 -10.15 15.49 -9.22
C GLN A 80 -9.56 16.64 -8.42
N THR A 81 -9.81 16.67 -7.11
CA THR A 81 -9.23 17.65 -6.19
C THR A 81 -7.71 17.57 -6.18
N ALA A 82 -7.13 16.37 -6.06
CA ALA A 82 -5.69 16.17 -6.10
C ALA A 82 -5.07 16.64 -7.43
N ALA A 83 -5.70 16.32 -8.57
CA ALA A 83 -5.26 16.78 -9.89
C ALA A 83 -5.36 18.30 -10.03
N GLY A 84 -6.42 18.91 -9.49
CA GLY A 84 -6.57 20.37 -9.45
C GLY A 84 -5.44 21.04 -8.67
N PHE A 85 -5.11 20.54 -7.48
CA PHE A 85 -3.98 21.05 -6.70
C PHE A 85 -2.64 20.88 -7.43
N ALA A 86 -2.40 19.70 -8.03
CA ALA A 86 -1.18 19.47 -8.81
C ALA A 86 -1.05 20.45 -9.99
N ALA A 87 -2.14 20.74 -10.69
CA ALA A 87 -2.16 21.71 -11.79
C ALA A 87 -1.89 23.15 -11.30
N VAL A 88 -2.42 23.52 -10.13
CA VAL A 88 -2.18 24.84 -9.53
C VAL A 88 -0.72 24.99 -9.11
N VAL A 89 -0.14 23.98 -8.45
CA VAL A 89 1.29 23.98 -8.08
C VAL A 89 2.17 24.06 -9.32
N PHE A 90 1.86 23.28 -10.36
CA PHE A 90 2.58 23.34 -11.62
C PHE A 90 2.56 24.75 -12.22
N LYS A 91 1.36 25.32 -12.40
CA LYS A 91 1.18 26.60 -13.09
C LYS A 91 1.76 27.79 -12.31
N ASN A 92 1.58 27.80 -11.00
CA ASN A 92 1.91 28.98 -10.19
C ASN A 92 3.30 28.93 -9.58
N HIS A 93 3.95 27.77 -9.55
CA HIS A 93 5.27 27.62 -8.93
C HIS A 93 6.26 27.03 -9.92
N LEU A 94 6.10 25.76 -10.31
CA LEU A 94 7.09 25.07 -11.13
C LEU A 94 7.31 25.74 -12.49
N GLN A 95 6.24 26.18 -13.15
CA GLN A 95 6.34 26.88 -14.43
C GLN A 95 7.11 28.20 -14.28
N SER A 96 6.81 29.00 -13.25
CA SER A 96 7.49 30.27 -12.99
C SER A 96 8.98 30.06 -12.70
N GLU A 97 9.33 29.05 -11.88
CA GLU A 97 10.73 28.77 -11.56
C GLU A 97 11.54 28.33 -12.79
N ILE A 98 10.92 27.56 -13.69
CA ILE A 98 11.55 27.16 -14.95
C ILE A 98 11.74 28.37 -15.86
N GLU A 99 10.73 29.24 -15.97
CA GLU A 99 10.80 30.48 -16.75
C GLU A 99 11.92 31.40 -16.22
N ASP A 100 11.94 31.66 -14.91
CA ASP A 100 12.97 32.46 -14.24
C ASP A 100 14.38 31.87 -14.41
N ALA A 101 14.52 30.55 -14.30
CA ALA A 101 15.80 29.89 -14.49
C ALA A 101 16.32 30.03 -15.92
N CYS A 102 15.41 29.95 -16.90
CA CYS A 102 15.74 30.13 -18.31
C CYS A 102 16.14 31.58 -18.61
N ASP A 103 15.36 32.55 -18.12
CA ASP A 103 15.60 33.98 -18.34
C ASP A 103 16.92 34.44 -17.70
N GLN A 104 17.25 33.91 -16.52
CA GLN A 104 18.49 34.23 -15.81
C GLN A 104 19.69 33.40 -16.31
N GLN A 105 19.48 32.47 -17.25
CA GLN A 105 20.47 31.45 -17.65
C GLN A 105 21.10 30.75 -16.44
N SER A 106 20.31 30.53 -15.38
CA SER A 106 20.78 29.96 -14.14
C SER A 106 20.87 28.44 -14.26
N LYS A 107 21.86 27.86 -13.59
CA LYS A 107 22.09 26.41 -13.63
C LYS A 107 21.48 25.77 -12.38
N ILE A 108 20.23 25.33 -12.49
CA ILE A 108 19.51 24.63 -11.43
C ILE A 108 19.51 23.13 -11.71
N THR A 109 19.70 22.31 -10.67
CA THR A 109 19.63 20.84 -10.81
C THR A 109 18.19 20.34 -10.73
N HIS A 110 17.91 19.18 -11.33
CA HIS A 110 16.58 18.56 -11.25
C HIS A 110 16.15 18.20 -9.82
N GLU A 111 17.11 17.97 -8.93
CA GLU A 111 16.84 17.70 -7.51
C GLU A 111 16.36 18.96 -6.79
N GLN A 112 17.05 20.09 -6.98
CA GLN A 112 16.65 21.38 -6.41
C GLN A 112 15.31 21.90 -6.93
N LEU A 113 14.98 21.60 -8.19
CA LEU A 113 13.69 21.96 -8.79
C LEU A 113 12.53 21.06 -8.29
N SER A 114 12.85 19.89 -7.72
CA SER A 114 11.86 18.93 -7.23
C SER A 114 11.54 19.11 -5.74
N GLU A 115 12.37 19.83 -4.98
CA GLU A 115 12.14 20.15 -3.56
C GLU A 115 11.14 21.30 -3.40
#